data_AF-A0A5M6HW52-F1
#
_entry.id   AF-A0A5M6HW52-F1
#
_cell.length_a   1.000
_cell.length_b   1.000
_cell.length_c   1.000
_cell.angle_alpha   90.00
_cell.angle_beta   90.00
_cell.angle_gamma   90.00
#
_symmetry.space_group_name_H-M   'P 1'
#
loop_
_entity.id
_entity.type
_entity.pdbx_description
1 polymer ?
#
loop_
_entity_poly.entity_id
_entity_poly.type
_entity_poly.pdbx_seq_one_letter_code
_entity_poly.pdbx_strand_id
1 'polypeptide(L)'
;MHASYDDIISRISTPPIWFDENAVPRYCAFEPGRSASIHIGEIALAEITCQECQRRFRVAFSVVNFRDQTIAEAIQNKTLHYGDPPRHDGESADTLPCLAGASMNSEPRRVLEYWRRHDRRYVEGTRITNPKAYFEWVRDPSLEIDIQPEWVEVR
;
A
#
# COMPACT_ATOMS: atom_id res chain seq x y z
N MET A 1 -7.76 13.25 -0.21
CA MET A 1 -6.99 13.84 0.90
C MET A 1 -7.13 12.93 2.10
N HIS A 2 -6.02 12.58 2.75
CA HIS A 2 -6.02 11.71 3.93
C HIS A 2 -6.02 12.50 5.25
N ALA A 3 -6.48 11.87 6.33
CA ALA A 3 -6.42 12.45 7.67
C ALA A 3 -4.97 12.64 8.13
N SER A 4 -4.74 13.64 8.98
CA SER A 4 -3.38 13.95 9.45
C SER A 4 -2.86 12.97 10.49
N TYR A 5 -3.74 12.48 11.37
CA TYR A 5 -3.36 11.68 12.54
C TYR A 5 -2.34 12.39 13.44
N ASP A 6 -2.32 13.73 13.46
CA ASP A 6 -1.38 14.53 14.25
C ASP A 6 -1.45 14.18 15.74
N ASP A 7 -2.65 13.85 16.23
CA ASP A 7 -2.92 13.41 17.60
C ASP A 7 -2.23 12.09 17.97
N ILE A 8 -1.94 11.23 16.98
CA ILE A 8 -1.21 9.97 17.11
C ILE A 8 0.28 10.17 16.83
N ILE A 9 0.62 10.80 15.69
CA ILE A 9 2.00 10.97 15.22
C ILE A 9 2.82 11.80 16.22
N SER A 10 2.26 12.88 16.76
CA SER A 10 2.95 13.72 17.76
C SER A 10 3.30 12.99 19.06
N ARG A 11 2.74 11.80 19.32
CA ARG A 11 2.98 11.02 20.53
C ARG A 11 4.04 9.94 20.38
N ILE A 12 4.54 9.70 19.16
CA ILE A 12 5.50 8.63 18.86
C ILE A 12 6.75 9.27 18.28
N SER A 13 7.89 9.06 18.93
CA SER A 13 9.16 9.74 18.59
C SER A 13 9.80 9.22 17.30
N THR A 14 9.41 8.05 16.82
CA THR A 14 9.88 7.46 15.57
C THR A 14 8.87 7.69 14.46
N PRO A 15 9.29 7.94 13.21
CA PRO A 15 8.36 8.06 12.10
C PRO A 15 7.62 6.73 11.81
N PRO A 16 6.43 6.78 11.18
CA PRO A 16 5.75 5.58 10.69
C PRO A 16 6.64 4.79 9.73
N ILE A 17 6.57 3.45 9.82
CA ILE A 17 7.31 2.53 8.94
C ILE A 17 6.58 2.35 7.61
N TRP A 18 5.25 2.33 7.64
CA TRP A 18 4.36 2.24 6.48
C TRP A 18 2.97 2.79 6.84
N PHE A 19 2.10 2.91 5.84
CA PHE A 19 0.72 3.38 6.00
C PHE A 19 -0.26 2.38 5.38
N ASP A 20 -1.41 2.18 6.02
CA ASP A 20 -2.42 1.24 5.52
C ASP A 20 -3.21 1.78 4.31
N GLU A 21 -4.24 1.08 3.87
CA GLU A 21 -5.05 1.45 2.69
C GLU A 21 -5.80 2.79 2.83
N ASN A 22 -5.95 3.31 4.05
CA ASN A 22 -6.59 4.60 4.34
C ASN A 22 -5.60 5.68 4.78
N ALA A 23 -4.29 5.41 4.61
CA ALA A 23 -3.17 6.20 5.07
C ALA A 23 -3.05 6.32 6.60
N VAL A 24 -3.51 5.31 7.34
CA VAL A 24 -3.29 5.25 8.79
C VAL A 24 -1.83 4.83 9.05
N PRO A 25 -1.06 5.59 9.86
CA PRO A 25 0.34 5.25 10.14
C PRO A 25 0.48 3.92 10.89
N ARG A 26 1.54 3.18 10.56
CA ARG A 26 1.92 1.90 11.18
C ARG A 26 3.37 1.93 11.61
N TYR A 27 3.61 1.55 12.87
CA TYR A 27 4.92 1.61 13.53
C TYR A 27 5.54 0.22 13.74
N CYS A 28 4.94 -0.82 13.16
CA CYS A 28 5.44 -2.18 13.18
C CYS A 28 5.90 -2.64 11.79
N ALA A 29 6.59 -3.77 11.74
CA ALA A 29 6.87 -4.45 10.47
C ALA A 29 5.56 -4.74 9.71
N PHE A 30 5.63 -4.68 8.38
CA PHE A 30 4.48 -5.02 7.55
C PHE A 30 4.15 -6.50 7.69
N GLU A 31 2.86 -6.79 7.83
CA GLU A 31 2.33 -8.15 7.75
C GLU A 31 0.89 -8.08 7.19
N PRO A 32 0.46 -9.05 6.36
CA PRO A 32 -0.89 -9.03 5.77
C PRO A 32 -2.03 -8.94 6.79
N GLY A 33 -1.82 -9.45 8.00
CA GLY A 33 -2.79 -9.39 9.11
C GLY A 33 -3.03 -7.99 9.69
N ARG A 34 -2.24 -6.98 9.31
CA ARG A 34 -2.37 -5.56 9.76
C ARG A 34 -3.08 -4.65 8.75
N SER A 35 -3.59 -5.25 7.69
CA SER A 35 -4.54 -4.65 6.75
C SER A 35 -5.66 -3.89 7.46
N ALA A 36 -6.19 -2.84 6.81
CA ALA A 36 -7.39 -2.15 7.27
C ALA A 36 -8.65 -3.05 7.25
N SER A 37 -8.63 -4.16 6.50
CA SER A 37 -9.73 -5.12 6.41
C SER A 37 -9.27 -6.56 6.62
N ILE A 38 -10.02 -7.32 7.43
CA ILE A 38 -9.75 -8.74 7.68
C ILE A 38 -10.29 -9.68 6.58
N HIS A 39 -11.10 -9.16 5.66
CA HIS A 39 -11.80 -9.95 4.62
C HIS A 39 -11.09 -9.96 3.27
N ILE A 40 -9.88 -9.43 3.21
CA ILE A 40 -9.11 -9.31 1.96
C ILE A 40 -8.52 -10.65 1.52
N GLY A 41 -8.40 -10.87 0.21
CA GLY A 41 -7.73 -12.03 -0.38
C GLY A 41 -6.32 -11.73 -0.89
N GLU A 42 -6.02 -10.46 -1.13
CA GLU A 42 -4.73 -9.97 -1.67
C GLU A 42 -4.35 -8.69 -0.95
N ILE A 43 -3.04 -8.50 -0.73
CA ILE A 43 -2.45 -7.25 -0.25
C ILE A 43 -1.06 -7.07 -0.81
N ALA A 44 -0.71 -5.83 -1.14
CA ALA A 44 0.64 -5.44 -1.49
C ALA A 44 1.14 -4.35 -0.56
N LEU A 45 2.41 -4.39 -0.19
CA LEU A 45 3.15 -3.23 0.29
C LEU A 45 3.91 -2.66 -0.91
N ALA A 46 3.77 -1.38 -1.18
CA ALA A 46 4.44 -0.72 -2.28
C ALA A 46 5.06 0.61 -1.86
N GLU A 47 6.07 1.04 -2.60
CA GLU A 47 6.65 2.37 -2.47
C GLU A 47 5.95 3.33 -3.45
N ILE A 48 5.55 4.48 -2.94
CA ILE A 48 5.01 5.61 -3.71
C ILE A 48 5.84 6.87 -3.44
N THR A 49 5.79 7.83 -4.34
CA THR A 49 6.38 9.18 -4.15
C THR A 49 5.33 10.26 -4.29
N CYS A 50 5.39 11.28 -3.43
CA CYS A 50 4.62 12.50 -3.67
C CYS A 50 5.13 13.20 -4.95
N GLN A 51 4.24 13.58 -5.86
CA GLN A 51 4.62 14.28 -7.10
C GLN A 51 5.30 15.63 -6.86
N GLU A 52 4.95 16.32 -5.78
CA GLU A 52 5.47 17.66 -5.48
C GLU A 52 6.82 17.59 -4.75
N CYS A 53 6.84 17.03 -3.53
CA CYS A 53 8.02 17.05 -2.68
C CYS A 53 8.95 15.84 -2.86
N GLN A 54 8.55 14.86 -3.69
CA GLN A 54 9.30 13.64 -3.99
C GLN A 54 9.58 12.73 -2.76
N ARG A 55 8.94 13.00 -1.61
CA ARG A 55 9.04 12.14 -0.42
C ARG A 55 8.47 10.76 -0.74
N ARG A 56 9.18 9.72 -0.30
CA ARG A 56 8.81 8.32 -0.45
C ARG A 56 7.99 7.83 0.73
N PHE A 57 6.98 7.02 0.45
CA PHE A 57 6.15 6.37 1.44
C PHE A 57 6.01 4.90 1.10
N ARG A 58 5.90 4.07 2.13
CA ARG A 58 5.49 2.68 1.99
C ARG A 58 4.01 2.60 2.33
N VAL A 59 3.20 2.13 1.40
CA VAL A 59 1.74 2.08 1.55
C VAL A 59 1.21 0.70 1.24
N ALA A 60 0.15 0.31 1.94
CA ALA A 60 -0.57 -0.92 1.66
C ALA A 60 -1.64 -0.69 0.59
N PHE A 61 -1.80 -1.68 -0.28
CA PHE A 61 -2.86 -1.77 -1.26
C PHE A 61 -3.65 -3.05 -1.04
N SER A 62 -4.98 -2.95 -1.00
CA SER A 62 -5.87 -4.11 -1.01
C SER A 62 -7.16 -3.80 -1.78
N VAL A 63 -8.13 -4.73 -1.71
CA VAL A 63 -9.49 -4.52 -2.26
C VAL A 63 -10.21 -3.30 -1.68
N VAL A 64 -9.70 -2.72 -0.58
CA VAL A 64 -10.17 -1.43 -0.07
C VAL A 64 -9.91 -0.32 -1.09
N ASN A 65 -8.79 -0.38 -1.82
CA ASN A 65 -8.41 0.61 -2.83
C ASN A 65 -8.92 0.24 -4.24
N PHE A 66 -9.07 -1.05 -4.56
CA PHE A 66 -9.45 -1.53 -5.89
C PHE A 66 -10.64 -2.48 -5.83
N ARG A 67 -11.74 -2.11 -6.49
CA ARG A 67 -12.97 -2.93 -6.52
C ARG A 67 -13.15 -3.70 -7.83
N ASP A 68 -12.57 -3.19 -8.92
CA ASP A 68 -12.91 -3.65 -10.27
C ASP A 68 -11.89 -4.65 -10.86
N GLN A 69 -10.74 -4.84 -10.20
CA GLN A 69 -9.69 -5.79 -10.59
C GLN A 69 -8.94 -6.31 -9.37
N THR A 70 -8.20 -7.41 -9.52
CA THR A 70 -7.31 -7.92 -8.47
C THR A 70 -6.07 -7.05 -8.28
N ILE A 71 -5.40 -7.17 -7.13
CA ILE A 71 -4.14 -6.45 -6.89
C ILE A 71 -3.05 -7.01 -7.81
N ALA A 72 -3.02 -8.34 -8.03
CA ALA A 72 -2.11 -8.96 -8.98
C ALA A 72 -2.23 -8.37 -10.39
N GLU A 73 -3.44 -8.24 -10.92
CA GLU A 73 -3.68 -7.63 -12.25
C GLU A 73 -3.26 -6.16 -12.27
N ALA A 74 -3.54 -5.41 -11.20
CA ALA A 74 -3.12 -4.01 -11.10
C ALA A 74 -1.59 -3.85 -11.12
N ILE A 75 -0.86 -4.76 -10.46
CA ILE A 75 0.60 -4.80 -10.46
C ILE A 75 1.12 -5.12 -11.87
N GLN A 76 0.63 -6.19 -12.48
CA GLN A 76 1.07 -6.65 -13.80
C GLN A 76 0.85 -5.58 -14.88
N ASN A 77 -0.29 -4.87 -14.80
CA ASN A 77 -0.63 -3.82 -15.73
C ASN A 77 -0.02 -2.45 -15.35
N LYS A 78 0.72 -2.36 -14.24
CA LYS A 78 1.30 -1.11 -13.69
C LYS A 78 0.25 -0.01 -13.49
N THR A 79 -0.94 -0.39 -13.03
CA THR A 79 -2.08 0.51 -12.79
C THR A 79 -2.38 0.74 -11.31
N LEU A 80 -1.55 0.21 -10.40
CA LEU A 80 -1.65 0.52 -8.97
C LEU A 80 -1.49 2.02 -8.73
N HIS A 81 -2.49 2.66 -8.16
CA HIS A 81 -2.46 4.09 -7.82
C HIS A 81 -3.08 4.31 -6.44
N TYR A 82 -2.35 4.95 -5.54
CA TYR A 82 -2.78 5.17 -4.16
C TYR A 82 -3.70 6.40 -4.01
N GLY A 83 -3.67 7.31 -4.98
CA GLY A 83 -4.31 8.62 -4.86
C GLY A 83 -3.34 9.58 -4.21
N ASP A 84 -3.83 10.31 -3.20
CA ASP A 84 -3.00 11.25 -2.46
C ASP A 84 -2.00 10.52 -1.56
N PRO A 85 -0.75 10.99 -1.41
CA PRO A 85 0.17 10.41 -0.45
C PRO A 85 -0.36 10.63 0.99
N PRO A 86 0.10 9.81 1.96
CA PRO A 86 -0.11 10.09 3.37
C PRO A 86 0.27 11.55 3.71
N ARG A 87 -0.49 12.20 4.59
CA ARG A 87 -0.21 13.59 4.96
C ARG A 87 1.16 13.69 5.62
N HIS A 88 1.95 14.68 5.21
CA HIS A 88 3.38 14.76 5.52
C HIS A 88 3.89 16.22 5.56
N ASP A 89 3.04 17.14 5.97
CA ASP A 89 3.37 18.55 6.09
C ASP A 89 4.49 18.79 7.12
N GLY A 90 5.62 19.32 6.63
CA GLY A 90 6.61 20.02 7.46
C GLY A 90 7.35 19.22 8.54
N GLU A 91 7.34 17.88 8.49
CA GLU A 91 7.92 17.05 9.57
C GLU A 91 9.45 17.08 9.69
N SER A 92 10.18 17.78 8.81
CA SER A 92 11.63 17.91 8.96
C SER A 92 12.14 19.28 8.54
N ALA A 93 13.12 19.79 9.28
CA ALA A 93 13.81 21.05 8.97
C ALA A 93 14.60 20.98 7.64
N ASP A 94 14.86 19.77 7.14
CA ASP A 94 15.70 19.48 5.98
C ASP A 94 14.89 19.16 4.71
N THR A 95 13.56 19.19 4.77
CA THR A 95 12.70 18.92 3.61
C THR A 95 11.81 20.12 3.35
N LEU A 96 11.78 20.62 2.11
CA LEU A 96 10.82 21.65 1.73
C LEU A 96 9.41 21.17 2.14
N PRO A 97 8.65 21.97 2.89
CA PRO A 97 7.27 21.62 3.19
C PRO A 97 6.54 21.40 1.86
N CYS A 98 5.75 20.32 1.77
CA CYS A 98 4.95 20.06 0.58
C CYS A 98 3.94 21.23 0.41
N LEU A 99 4.28 22.19 -0.46
CA LEU A 99 3.56 23.47 -0.60
C LEU A 99 2.13 23.28 -1.12
N ALA A 100 1.90 22.22 -1.89
CA ALA A 100 0.58 21.84 -2.38
C ALA A 100 -0.28 21.09 -1.33
N GLY A 101 0.27 20.81 -0.14
CA GLY A 101 -0.44 20.19 0.97
C GLY A 101 -0.85 18.74 0.72
N ALA A 102 -2.01 18.35 1.25
CA ALA A 102 -2.52 16.97 1.28
C ALA A 102 -3.40 16.59 0.06
N SER A 103 -3.34 17.36 -1.03
CA SER A 103 -4.20 17.22 -2.23
C SER A 103 -3.43 17.00 -3.53
N MET A 104 -2.26 16.35 -3.46
CA MET A 104 -1.46 15.99 -4.63
C MET A 104 -1.53 14.50 -4.89
N ASN A 105 -1.44 14.07 -6.15
CA ASN A 105 -1.30 12.64 -6.45
C ASN A 105 0.08 12.10 -6.04
N SER A 106 0.12 10.79 -5.87
CA SER A 106 1.34 10.02 -5.67
C SER A 106 1.65 9.15 -6.88
N GLU A 107 2.93 8.98 -7.16
CA GLU A 107 3.41 8.12 -8.23
C GLU A 107 3.81 6.77 -7.66
N PRO A 108 3.28 5.66 -8.18
CA PRO A 108 3.72 4.34 -7.79
C PRO A 108 5.15 4.09 -8.30
N ARG A 109 6.00 3.44 -7.49
CA ARG A 109 7.39 3.15 -7.84
C ARG A 109 7.63 1.65 -7.99
N ARG A 110 7.42 0.90 -6.91
CA ARG A 110 7.68 -0.54 -6.89
C ARG A 110 6.82 -1.25 -5.84
N VAL A 111 6.50 -2.51 -6.11
CA VAL A 111 5.92 -3.40 -5.11
C VAL A 111 7.07 -3.99 -4.29
N LEU A 112 6.99 -3.84 -2.96
CA LEU A 112 7.97 -4.34 -2.00
C LEU A 112 7.65 -5.76 -1.54
N GLU A 113 6.36 -6.01 -1.31
CA GLU A 113 5.85 -7.32 -0.92
C GLU A 113 4.47 -7.52 -1.53
N TYR A 114 4.20 -8.71 -2.05
CA TYR A 114 2.86 -9.10 -2.46
C TYR A 114 2.47 -10.42 -1.81
N TRP A 115 1.26 -10.43 -1.25
CA TRP A 115 0.72 -11.56 -0.51
C TRP A 115 -0.69 -11.88 -0.99
N ARG A 116 -1.00 -13.17 -1.07
CA ARG A 116 -2.32 -13.68 -1.44
C ARG A 116 -2.76 -14.84 -0.56
N ARG A 117 -4.06 -15.05 -0.48
CA ARG A 117 -4.72 -16.24 0.08
C ARG A 117 -6.00 -16.53 -0.72
N HIS A 118 -6.80 -17.48 -0.26
CA HIS A 118 -8.03 -17.94 -0.92
C HIS A 118 -7.78 -18.59 -2.28
N ASP A 119 -6.72 -19.39 -2.39
CA ASP A 119 -6.39 -20.09 -3.63
C ASP A 119 -7.54 -21.03 -4.05
N ARG A 120 -8.04 -20.83 -5.27
CA ARG A 120 -9.20 -21.56 -5.82
C ARG A 120 -8.95 -23.07 -5.93
N ARG A 121 -7.68 -23.51 -5.94
CA ARG A 121 -7.34 -24.95 -5.93
C ARG A 121 -7.82 -25.68 -4.67
N TYR A 122 -8.10 -24.95 -3.59
CA TYR A 122 -8.67 -25.51 -2.36
C TYR A 122 -10.19 -25.34 -2.27
N VAL A 123 -10.87 -25.10 -3.39
CA VAL A 123 -12.33 -24.93 -3.45
C VAL A 123 -12.94 -25.92 -4.44
N GLU A 124 -13.90 -26.72 -3.96
CA GLU A 124 -14.73 -27.63 -4.76
C GLU A 124 -16.20 -27.21 -4.64
N GLY A 125 -16.73 -26.59 -5.69
CA GLY A 125 -18.07 -25.98 -5.63
C GLY A 125 -18.09 -24.85 -4.60
N THR A 126 -18.86 -25.01 -3.53
CA THR A 126 -18.92 -24.07 -2.39
C THR A 126 -18.09 -24.52 -1.18
N ARG A 127 -17.44 -25.69 -1.25
CA ARG A 127 -16.71 -26.28 -0.14
C ARG A 127 -15.22 -25.96 -0.22
N ILE A 128 -14.67 -25.46 0.89
CA ILE A 128 -13.22 -25.35 1.06
C ILE A 128 -12.67 -26.72 1.46
N THR A 129 -11.78 -27.30 0.66
CA THR A 129 -11.24 -28.65 0.86
C THR A 129 -10.04 -28.69 1.79
N ASN A 130 -9.30 -27.58 1.89
CA ASN A 130 -8.19 -27.42 2.83
C ASN A 130 -8.24 -26.03 3.47
N PRO A 131 -8.96 -25.85 4.59
CA PRO A 131 -9.12 -24.55 5.25
C PRO A 131 -7.81 -23.91 5.66
N LYS A 132 -6.84 -24.70 6.14
CA LYS A 132 -5.53 -24.17 6.55
C LYS A 132 -4.83 -23.51 5.37
N ALA A 133 -4.67 -24.22 4.26
CA ALA A 133 -3.99 -23.69 3.08
C ALA A 133 -4.82 -22.59 2.37
N TYR A 134 -6.15 -22.65 2.45
CA TYR A 134 -7.03 -21.63 1.86
C TYR A 134 -6.91 -20.27 2.57
N PHE A 135 -6.78 -20.24 3.90
CA PHE A 135 -6.68 -18.99 4.66
C PHE A 135 -5.24 -18.52 4.93
N GLU A 136 -4.24 -19.37 4.66
CA GLU A 136 -2.83 -19.05 4.82
C GLU A 136 -2.37 -17.99 3.82
N TRP A 137 -1.66 -16.98 4.33
CA TRP A 137 -1.04 -15.97 3.50
C TRP A 137 0.23 -16.53 2.86
N VAL A 138 0.29 -16.44 1.54
CA VAL A 138 1.45 -16.86 0.75
C VAL A 138 2.05 -15.63 0.08
N ARG A 139 3.33 -15.38 0.34
CA ARG A 139 4.10 -14.35 -0.35
C ARG A 139 4.42 -14.82 -1.76
N ASP A 140 4.22 -13.97 -2.75
CA ASP A 140 4.54 -14.25 -4.15
C ASP A 140 5.50 -13.18 -4.69
N PRO A 141 6.82 -13.44 -4.63
CA PRO A 141 7.85 -12.49 -5.05
C PRO A 141 7.83 -12.19 -6.55
N SER A 142 7.12 -12.96 -7.38
CA SER A 142 7.05 -12.70 -8.82
C SER A 142 6.36 -11.38 -9.16
N LEU A 143 5.62 -10.81 -8.21
CA LEU A 143 4.93 -9.52 -8.32
C LEU A 143 5.62 -8.40 -7.54
N GLU A 144 6.81 -8.64 -6.96
CA GLU A 144 7.64 -7.63 -6.31
C GLU A 144 8.50 -6.91 -7.35
N ILE A 145 7.82 -6.16 -8.22
CA ILE A 145 8.40 -5.54 -9.42
C ILE A 145 8.30 -4.03 -9.39
N ASP A 146 9.09 -3.37 -10.25
CA ASP A 146 8.92 -1.96 -10.54
C ASP A 146 7.61 -1.72 -11.31
N ILE A 147 6.81 -0.81 -10.78
CA ILE A 147 5.48 -0.44 -11.31
C ILE A 147 5.43 1.03 -11.71
N GLN A 148 6.58 1.70 -11.81
CA GLN A 148 6.64 3.08 -12.27
C GLN A 148 5.99 3.19 -13.67
N PRO A 149 4.97 4.03 -13.84
CA PRO A 149 4.32 4.24 -15.12
C PRO A 149 5.26 4.98 -16.08
N GLU A 150 5.15 4.69 -17.37
CA GLU A 150 6.04 5.26 -18.40
C GLU A 150 5.92 6.80 -18.53
N TRP A 151 4.79 7.37 -18.11
CA TRP A 151 4.56 8.81 -18.13
C TRP A 151 5.20 9.57 -16.96
N VAL A 152 5.71 8.86 -15.93
CA VAL A 152 6.43 9.48 -14.82
C VAL A 152 7.89 9.68 -15.22
N GLU A 153 8.31 10.93 -15.40
CA GLU A 153 9.72 11.28 -15.63
C GLU A 153 10.61 10.72 -14.52
N VAL A 154 11.73 10.11 -14.91
CA VAL A 154 12.78 9.72 -13.96
C VAL A 154 13.46 11.02 -13.51
N ARG A 155 13.15 11.49 -12.32
CA ARG A 155 13.75 12.67 -11.68
C ARG A 155 14.70 12.27 -10.56
#